data_AF-A0A7Z9UQ62-F1
#
_entry.id   AF-A0A7Z9UQ62-F1
#
_cell.length_a   1.000
_cell.length_b   1.000
_cell.length_c   1.000
_cell.angle_alpha   90.00
_cell.angle_beta   90.00
_cell.angle_gamma   90.00
#
_symmetry.space_group_name_H-M   'P 1'
#
loop_
_entity.id
_entity.type
_entity.pdbx_description
1 polymer ?
#
loop_
_entity_poly.entity_id
_entity_poly.type
_entity_poly.pdbx_seq_one_letter_code
_entity_poly.pdbx_strand_id
1 'polypeptide(L)'
;MSQFMSYALFNQAGSPAPCCAYAKVTVNGNNLGIYCHVETIRQPLLKREFGNDKGALYEGTVVDFFEGWTGSFEKKVGEDKPGRKKIKQLIQALQGEEGDILLSSNAIGRGWVPTSGQYDEQWMKLDFGDFNWKLGRNGAGYEKGNREQDINI
;
A
#
# COMPACT_ATOMS: atom_id res chain seq x y z
N MET A 1 16.47 -11.57 3.34
CA MET A 1 15.60 -12.53 2.66
C MET A 1 14.16 -12.05 2.61
N SER A 2 13.57 -11.65 3.75
CA SER A 2 12.16 -11.22 3.87
C SER A 2 11.76 -10.15 2.85
N GLN A 3 12.57 -9.11 2.64
CA GLN A 3 12.21 -7.99 1.75
C GLN A 3 11.93 -8.41 0.29
N PHE A 4 12.72 -9.31 -0.28
CA PHE A 4 12.50 -9.83 -1.64
C PHE A 4 11.19 -10.62 -1.71
N MET A 5 10.97 -11.51 -0.75
CA MET A 5 9.77 -12.34 -0.70
C MET A 5 8.50 -11.51 -0.44
N SER A 6 8.55 -10.55 0.48
CA SER A 6 7.41 -9.70 0.83
C SER A 6 6.94 -8.83 -0.33
N TYR A 7 7.86 -8.19 -1.07
CA TYR A 7 7.46 -7.39 -2.23
C TYR A 7 6.99 -8.25 -3.41
N ALA A 8 7.56 -9.45 -3.60
CA ALA A 8 7.04 -10.39 -4.58
C ALA A 8 5.61 -10.80 -4.24
N LEU A 9 5.34 -11.15 -2.98
CA LEU A 9 4.01 -11.48 -2.48
C LEU A 9 3.01 -10.34 -2.67
N PHE A 10 3.36 -9.11 -2.28
CA PHE A 10 2.46 -7.96 -2.46
C PHE A 10 2.12 -7.70 -3.93
N ASN A 11 3.11 -7.78 -4.82
CA ASN A 11 2.86 -7.65 -6.25
C ASN A 11 1.96 -8.77 -6.79
N GLN A 12 2.14 -10.01 -6.32
CA GLN A 12 1.29 -11.15 -6.69
C GLN A 12 -0.16 -10.98 -6.21
N ALA A 13 -0.33 -10.46 -4.98
CA ALA A 13 -1.62 -10.06 -4.42
C ALA A 13 -2.24 -8.83 -5.10
N GLY A 14 -1.52 -8.23 -6.05
CA GLY A 14 -1.95 -7.06 -6.79
C GLY A 14 -1.84 -5.75 -6.01
N SER A 15 -1.17 -5.73 -4.86
CA SER A 15 -0.84 -4.51 -4.11
C SER A 15 0.45 -3.88 -4.65
N PRO A 16 0.45 -2.60 -5.06
CA PRO A 16 1.64 -1.92 -5.57
C PRO A 16 2.84 -2.03 -4.63
N ALA A 17 3.90 -2.72 -5.06
CA ALA A 17 5.13 -2.88 -4.29
C ALA A 17 6.40 -2.74 -5.16
N PRO A 18 7.55 -2.33 -4.60
CA PRO A 18 8.81 -2.27 -5.34
C PRO A 18 9.19 -3.60 -6.00
N CYS A 19 9.74 -3.55 -7.21
CA CYS A 19 10.52 -4.69 -7.70
C CYS A 19 11.77 -4.88 -6.83
N CYS A 20 12.20 -6.13 -6.68
CA CYS A 20 13.38 -6.49 -5.89
C CYS A 20 14.19 -7.57 -6.60
N ALA A 21 15.51 -7.49 -6.53
CA ALA A 21 16.44 -8.50 -7.04
C ALA A 21 17.64 -8.67 -6.09
N TYR A 22 18.40 -9.76 -6.23
CA TYR A 22 19.70 -9.88 -5.55
C TYR A 22 20.81 -9.28 -6.39
N ALA A 23 21.72 -8.56 -5.75
CA ALA A 23 22.91 -8.00 -6.37
C ALA A 23 24.16 -8.41 -5.57
N LYS A 24 25.22 -8.82 -6.28
CA LYS A 24 26.56 -8.94 -5.69
C LYS A 24 27.24 -7.57 -5.79
N VAL A 25 27.58 -6.99 -4.65
CA VAL A 25 28.10 -5.62 -4.57
C VAL A 25 29.62 -5.65 -4.40
N THR A 26 30.33 -4.92 -5.25
CA THR A 26 31.77 -4.69 -5.16
C THR A 26 32.05 -3.19 -5.21
N VAL A 27 32.86 -2.69 -4.28
CA VAL A 27 33.27 -1.27 -4.22
C VAL A 27 34.79 -1.19 -4.15
N ASN A 28 35.41 -0.49 -5.11
CA ASN A 28 36.87 -0.34 -5.20
C ASN A 28 37.64 -1.68 -5.14
N GLY A 29 37.12 -2.71 -5.82
CA GLY A 29 37.70 -4.05 -5.84
C GLY A 29 37.35 -4.93 -4.62
N ASN A 30 36.74 -4.36 -3.57
CA ASN A 30 36.34 -5.11 -2.38
C ASN A 30 34.92 -5.64 -2.53
N ASN A 31 34.75 -6.97 -2.50
CA ASN A 31 33.46 -7.62 -2.52
C ASN A 31 32.77 -7.44 -1.15
N LEU A 32 31.62 -6.75 -1.14
CA LEU A 32 30.82 -6.49 0.04
C LEU A 32 29.75 -7.57 0.29
N GLY A 33 29.57 -8.51 -0.64
CA GLY A 33 28.62 -9.62 -0.53
C GLY A 33 27.33 -9.41 -1.33
N ILE A 34 26.27 -10.10 -0.91
CA ILE A 34 24.97 -10.10 -1.57
C ILE A 34 24.02 -9.14 -0.86
N TYR A 35 23.37 -8.27 -1.64
CA TYR A 35 22.39 -7.29 -1.17
C TYR A 35 21.06 -7.45 -1.92
N CYS A 36 19.98 -6.92 -1.34
CA CYS A 36 18.73 -6.70 -2.06
C CYS A 36 18.84 -5.36 -2.81
N HIS A 37 18.65 -5.40 -4.13
CA HIS A 37 18.46 -4.22 -4.96
C HIS A 37 16.95 -3.97 -5.08
N VAL A 38 16.49 -2.88 -4.49
CA VAL A 38 15.08 -2.54 -4.38
C VAL A 38 14.79 -1.33 -5.25
N GLU A 39 13.74 -1.43 -6.05
CA GLU A 39 13.24 -0.30 -6.83
C GLU A 39 12.89 0.87 -5.90
N THR A 40 13.27 2.07 -6.31
CA THR A 40 12.90 3.28 -5.57
C THR A 40 11.41 3.58 -5.78
N ILE A 41 10.68 3.82 -4.68
CA ILE A 41 9.26 4.24 -4.71
C ILE A 41 9.19 5.70 -5.17
N ARG A 42 9.13 5.89 -6.49
CA ARG A 42 9.10 7.18 -7.19
C ARG A 42 8.32 7.03 -8.51
N GLN A 43 8.47 7.98 -9.42
CA GLN A 43 7.77 8.04 -10.71
C GLN A 43 7.75 6.71 -11.49
N PRO A 44 8.83 5.89 -11.56
CA PRO A 44 8.79 4.61 -12.27
C PRO A 44 7.74 3.64 -11.73
N LEU A 45 7.72 3.44 -10.40
CA LEU A 45 6.70 2.62 -9.73
C LEU A 45 5.32 3.19 -9.97
N LEU A 46 5.14 4.51 -9.86
CA LEU A 46 3.83 5.13 -10.07
C LEU A 46 3.28 4.89 -11.47
N LYS A 47 4.13 5.01 -12.50
CA LYS A 47 3.74 4.73 -13.89
C LYS A 47 3.33 3.27 -14.09
N ARG A 48 4.09 2.33 -13.52
CA ARG A 48 3.79 0.89 -13.64
C ARG A 48 2.47 0.54 -12.97
N GLU A 49 2.25 1.04 -11.75
CA GLU A 49 1.15 0.61 -10.89
C GLU A 49 -0.15 1.41 -11.10
N PHE A 50 -0.04 2.69 -11.46
CA PHE A 50 -1.20 3.59 -11.61
C PHE A 50 -1.37 4.13 -13.05
N GLY A 51 -0.56 3.66 -14.00
CA GLY A 51 -0.59 4.07 -15.41
C GLY A 51 -0.05 5.49 -15.68
N ASN A 52 0.31 6.26 -14.65
CA ASN A 52 0.96 7.56 -14.76
C ASN A 52 1.63 7.97 -13.42
N ASP A 53 2.41 9.05 -13.44
CA ASP A 53 3.12 9.62 -12.28
C ASP A 53 2.60 10.98 -11.83
N LYS A 54 1.37 11.36 -12.23
CA LYS A 54 0.82 12.70 -11.94
C LYS A 54 0.22 12.83 -10.53
N GLY A 55 0.09 11.71 -9.81
CA GLY A 55 -0.38 11.68 -8.43
C GLY A 55 0.65 12.22 -7.43
N ALA A 56 0.20 12.46 -6.19
CA ALA A 56 1.09 12.79 -5.08
C ALA A 56 1.49 11.51 -4.33
N LEU A 57 2.77 11.43 -3.95
CA LEU A 57 3.31 10.34 -3.15
C LEU A 57 3.82 10.91 -1.83
N TYR A 58 3.44 10.26 -0.75
CA TYR A 58 3.89 10.59 0.60
C TYR A 58 4.49 9.36 1.25
N GLU A 59 5.54 9.56 2.04
CA GLU A 59 6.10 8.56 2.94
C GLU A 59 5.62 8.84 4.37
N GLY A 60 5.27 7.77 5.07
CA GLY A 60 4.87 7.84 6.46
C GLY A 60 5.88 7.20 7.39
N THR A 61 6.79 7.99 7.94
CA THR A 61 7.73 7.52 8.98
C THR A 61 7.14 7.83 10.34
N VAL A 62 6.65 6.80 11.05
CA VAL A 62 6.00 6.95 12.37
C VAL A 62 4.83 7.95 12.31
N VAL A 63 3.88 7.68 11.42
CA VAL A 63 2.65 8.45 11.24
C VAL A 63 1.48 7.49 11.07
N ASP A 64 0.29 7.97 11.40
CA ASP A 64 -0.97 7.31 11.13
C ASP A 64 -2.03 8.38 10.75
N PHE A 65 -3.22 7.96 10.37
CA PHE A 65 -4.34 8.83 10.01
C PHE A 65 -5.11 9.37 11.23
N PHE A 66 -4.38 9.91 12.22
CA PHE A 66 -4.98 10.59 13.39
C PHE A 66 -5.27 12.06 13.11
N GLU A 67 -6.28 12.60 13.81
CA GLU A 67 -6.56 14.03 13.79
C GLU A 67 -5.32 14.84 14.21
N GLY A 68 -5.00 15.89 13.45
CA GLY A 68 -3.82 16.73 13.67
C GLY A 68 -2.52 16.20 13.06
N TRP A 69 -2.48 14.98 12.51
CA TRP A 69 -1.26 14.35 11.98
C TRP A 69 -1.05 14.52 10.47
N THR A 70 -1.91 15.30 9.79
CA THR A 70 -1.81 15.54 8.35
C THR A 70 -0.43 16.07 7.89
N GLY A 71 0.22 16.87 8.73
CA GLY A 71 1.55 17.43 8.46
C GLY A 71 2.70 16.43 8.59
N SER A 72 2.48 15.28 9.23
CA SER A 72 3.52 14.29 9.55
C SER A 72 3.91 13.41 8.36
N PHE A 73 3.12 13.40 7.28
CA PHE A 73 3.45 12.70 6.05
C PHE A 73 4.51 13.48 5.25
N GLU A 74 5.64 12.83 4.92
CA GLU A 74 6.71 13.43 4.12
C GLU A 74 6.36 13.36 2.62
N LYS A 75 6.28 14.51 1.95
CA LYS A 75 6.02 14.54 0.51
C LYS A 75 7.24 14.08 -0.28
N LYS A 76 7.09 13.06 -1.12
CA LYS A 76 8.15 12.56 -2.01
C LYS A 76 8.06 13.09 -3.43
N VAL A 77 6.86 13.09 -4.02
CA VAL A 77 6.60 13.64 -5.37
C VAL A 77 5.18 14.22 -5.47
N GLY A 78 4.95 15.06 -6.48
CA GLY A 78 3.65 15.65 -6.78
C GLY A 78 3.34 16.95 -6.04
N GLU A 79 2.13 17.47 -6.31
CA GLU A 79 1.64 18.73 -5.77
C GLU A 79 1.16 18.58 -4.32
N ASP A 80 1.72 19.39 -3.43
CA ASP A 80 1.49 19.19 -1.98
C ASP A 80 0.10 19.61 -1.54
N LYS A 81 -0.33 20.82 -1.89
CA LYS A 81 -1.62 21.36 -1.44
C LYS A 81 -2.81 20.43 -1.75
N PRO A 82 -2.99 19.93 -2.99
CA PRO A 82 -4.08 19.01 -3.29
C PRO A 82 -3.88 17.61 -2.66
N GLY A 83 -2.65 17.10 -2.58
CA GLY A 83 -2.37 15.81 -1.93
C GLY A 83 -2.65 15.84 -0.42
N ARG A 84 -2.22 16.91 0.24
CA ARG A 84 -2.44 17.16 1.68
C ARG A 84 -3.92 17.32 2.01
N LYS A 85 -4.70 17.96 1.13
CA LYS A 85 -6.16 18.04 1.27
C LYS A 85 -6.79 16.64 1.28
N LYS A 86 -6.34 15.73 0.41
CA LYS A 86 -6.83 14.34 0.38
C LYS A 86 -6.47 13.56 1.63
N ILE A 87 -5.27 13.74 2.17
CA ILE A 87 -4.87 13.12 3.45
C ILE A 87 -5.79 13.61 4.58
N LYS A 88 -6.09 14.91 4.64
CA LYS A 88 -7.02 15.46 5.63
C LYS A 88 -8.42 14.84 5.51
N GLN A 89 -8.95 14.78 4.29
CA GLN A 89 -10.26 14.15 4.02
C GLN A 89 -10.25 12.66 4.43
N LEU A 90 -9.12 11.96 4.27
CA LEU A 90 -9.02 10.54 4.63
C LEU A 90 -9.04 10.36 6.14
N ILE A 91 -8.33 11.22 6.88
CA ILE A 91 -8.37 11.27 8.34
C ILE A 91 -9.82 11.47 8.81
N GLN A 92 -10.53 12.45 8.24
CA GLN A 92 -11.93 12.73 8.59
C GLN A 92 -12.86 11.54 8.30
N ALA A 93 -12.73 10.92 7.12
CA ALA A 93 -13.52 9.75 6.74
C ALA A 93 -13.30 8.56 7.68
N LEU A 94 -12.06 8.34 8.13
CA LEU A 94 -11.73 7.26 9.08
C LEU A 94 -12.26 7.51 10.51
N GLN A 95 -12.57 8.76 10.88
CA GLN A 95 -13.23 9.09 12.15
C GLN A 95 -14.77 8.90 12.09
N GLY A 96 -15.32 8.57 10.93
CA GLY A 96 -16.77 8.47 10.73
C GLY A 96 -17.48 9.82 10.68
N GLU A 97 -16.74 10.92 10.49
CA GLU A 97 -17.31 12.23 10.22
C GLU A 97 -17.76 12.32 8.75
N GLU A 98 -18.75 13.18 8.44
CA GLU A 98 -19.11 13.51 7.07
C GLU A 98 -17.89 14.09 6.33
N GLY A 99 -17.29 13.30 5.44
CA GLY A 99 -16.17 13.68 4.59
C GLY A 99 -16.57 13.75 3.12
N ASP A 100 -15.86 14.57 2.35
CA ASP A 100 -15.98 14.56 0.88
C ASP A 100 -15.58 13.18 0.33
N ILE A 101 -16.30 12.69 -0.69
CA ILE A 101 -15.97 11.46 -1.39
C ILE A 101 -14.56 11.57 -2.02
N LEU A 102 -13.59 10.87 -1.42
CA LEU A 102 -12.19 10.84 -1.86
C LEU A 102 -11.95 9.95 -3.08
N LEU A 103 -12.70 8.86 -3.14
CA LEU A 103 -12.68 7.85 -4.18
C LEU A 103 -14.12 7.73 -4.68
N SER A 104 -14.36 8.04 -5.95
CA SER A 104 -15.68 7.83 -6.55
C SER A 104 -16.10 6.37 -6.36
N SER A 105 -17.39 6.05 -6.39
CA SER A 105 -17.90 4.67 -6.43
C SER A 105 -17.30 3.79 -7.54
N ASN A 106 -16.64 4.39 -8.53
CA ASN A 106 -15.95 3.73 -9.63
C ASN A 106 -14.42 3.59 -9.46
N ALA A 107 -13.84 4.07 -8.35
CA ALA A 107 -12.40 4.01 -8.15
C ALA A 107 -11.97 2.55 -7.94
N ILE A 108 -11.04 2.07 -8.76
CA ILE A 108 -10.54 0.70 -8.67
C ILE A 108 -9.59 0.61 -7.48
N GLY A 109 -9.88 -0.29 -6.55
CA GLY A 109 -9.04 -0.59 -5.39
C GLY A 109 -8.83 -2.09 -5.27
N ARG A 110 -7.67 -2.51 -4.78
CA ARG A 110 -7.40 -3.92 -4.48
C ARG A 110 -7.27 -4.04 -2.97
N GLY A 111 -8.15 -4.83 -2.38
CA GLY A 111 -8.19 -5.05 -0.95
C GLY A 111 -8.75 -6.43 -0.68
N TRP A 112 -8.19 -7.10 0.32
CA TRP A 112 -8.73 -8.31 0.90
C TRP A 112 -9.31 -7.93 2.26
N VAL A 113 -10.59 -8.20 2.46
CA VAL A 113 -11.25 -8.06 3.76
C VAL A 113 -11.57 -9.48 4.23
N PRO A 114 -10.85 -10.01 5.24
CA PRO A 114 -11.21 -11.29 5.83
C PRO A 114 -12.60 -11.17 6.45
N THR A 115 -13.59 -11.89 5.90
CA THR A 115 -14.95 -11.97 6.48
C THR A 115 -15.06 -13.10 7.51
N SER A 116 -13.97 -13.82 7.75
CA SER A 116 -13.83 -14.86 8.76
C SER A 116 -12.34 -15.22 8.92
N GLY A 117 -11.98 -15.77 10.08
CA GLY A 117 -10.63 -16.30 10.34
C GLY A 117 -10.28 -17.59 9.57
N GLN A 118 -11.06 -17.96 8.55
CA GLN A 118 -10.90 -19.22 7.81
C GLN A 118 -9.51 -19.39 7.17
N TYR A 119 -8.78 -18.28 6.96
CA TYR A 119 -7.46 -18.29 6.36
C TYR A 119 -6.34 -17.84 7.32
N ASP A 120 -6.64 -17.43 8.55
CA ASP A 120 -5.68 -16.80 9.49
C ASP A 120 -4.42 -17.64 9.74
N GLU A 121 -4.57 -18.97 9.71
CA GLU A 121 -3.46 -19.93 9.89
C GLU A 121 -2.81 -20.38 8.57
N GLN A 122 -3.41 -20.05 7.43
CA GLN A 122 -3.03 -20.56 6.11
C GLN A 122 -2.39 -19.49 5.21
N TRP A 123 -2.76 -18.21 5.36
CA TRP A 123 -2.24 -17.13 4.50
C TRP A 123 -0.73 -16.87 4.68
N MET A 124 -0.14 -17.38 5.77
CA MET A 124 1.29 -17.34 6.06
C MET A 124 2.07 -18.54 5.51
N LYS A 125 1.40 -19.51 4.88
CA LYS A 125 2.04 -20.70 4.31
C LYS A 125 2.66 -20.39 2.94
N LEU A 126 3.78 -21.03 2.65
CA LEU A 126 4.59 -20.76 1.46
C LEU A 126 3.87 -21.07 0.13
N ASP A 127 2.85 -21.92 0.19
CA ASP A 127 2.05 -22.42 -0.94
C ASP A 127 0.65 -21.78 -1.00
N PHE A 128 0.38 -20.76 -0.19
CA PHE A 128 -0.91 -20.06 -0.21
C PHE A 128 -1.07 -19.27 -1.51
N GLY A 129 -2.10 -19.61 -2.27
CA GLY A 129 -2.48 -18.93 -3.51
C GLY A 129 -3.60 -17.92 -3.28
N ASP A 130 -3.34 -16.66 -3.56
CA ASP A 130 -4.27 -15.53 -3.47
C ASP A 130 -5.03 -15.24 -4.78
N PHE A 131 -4.91 -16.14 -5.77
CA PHE A 131 -5.49 -15.98 -7.11
C PHE A 131 -7.02 -15.75 -7.15
N ASN A 132 -7.72 -16.06 -6.06
CA ASN A 132 -9.17 -15.86 -5.91
C ASN A 132 -9.54 -14.57 -5.16
N TRP A 133 -8.57 -13.72 -4.80
CA TRP A 133 -8.84 -12.44 -4.15
C TRP A 133 -9.62 -11.52 -5.09
N LYS A 134 -10.66 -10.87 -4.55
CA LYS A 134 -11.60 -10.11 -5.35
C LYS A 134 -10.99 -8.78 -5.78
N LEU A 135 -11.02 -8.51 -7.09
CA LEU A 135 -10.84 -7.17 -7.63
C LEU A 135 -12.08 -6.34 -7.24
N GLY A 136 -11.85 -5.21 -6.56
CA GLY A 136 -12.93 -4.36 -6.05
C GLY A 136 -12.90 -2.94 -6.60
N ARG A 137 -13.99 -2.23 -6.37
CA ARG A 137 -14.01 -0.76 -6.35
C ARG A 137 -14.02 -0.33 -4.88
N ASN A 138 -13.24 0.68 -4.51
CA ASN A 138 -13.15 1.24 -3.15
C ASN A 138 -12.60 0.33 -2.02
N GLY A 139 -11.39 -0.24 -2.18
CA GLY A 139 -10.79 -1.10 -1.13
C GLY A 139 -9.82 -0.39 -0.17
N ALA A 140 -10.20 -0.24 1.10
CA ALA A 140 -9.30 -0.20 2.26
C ALA A 140 -10.07 -0.56 3.55
N GLY A 141 -9.53 -1.46 4.38
CA GLY A 141 -10.10 -1.79 5.70
C GLY A 141 -9.11 -2.58 6.55
N TYR A 142 -9.20 -2.43 7.88
CA TYR A 142 -8.56 -3.29 8.88
C TYR A 142 -9.55 -3.53 10.03
N GLU A 143 -9.60 -4.75 10.56
CA GLU A 143 -10.45 -5.09 11.71
C GLU A 143 -9.82 -4.64 13.04
N LYS A 144 -10.66 -4.09 13.93
CA LYS A 144 -10.48 -4.16 15.38
C LYS A 144 -11.81 -4.47 16.06
N GLY A 145 -12.06 -5.74 16.34
CA GLY A 145 -13.11 -6.20 17.25
C GLY A 145 -14.54 -6.19 16.70
N ASN A 146 -15.41 -6.98 17.36
CA ASN A 146 -16.78 -7.36 17.00
C ASN A 146 -17.76 -6.22 16.60
N ARG A 147 -17.60 -5.60 15.43
CA ARG A 147 -18.67 -4.88 14.72
C ARG A 147 -18.51 -5.07 13.21
N GLU A 148 -19.48 -5.76 12.62
CA GLU A 148 -19.66 -5.92 11.18
C GLU A 148 -19.65 -4.56 10.47
N GLN A 149 -18.87 -4.46 9.40
CA GLN A 149 -19.14 -3.50 8.32
C GLN A 149 -19.29 -4.29 7.03
N ASP A 150 -20.49 -4.24 6.46
CA ASP A 150 -20.76 -4.72 5.13
C ASP A 150 -20.05 -3.83 4.11
N ILE A 151 -19.07 -4.40 3.42
CA ILE A 151 -18.49 -3.81 2.22
C ILE A 151 -19.31 -4.36 1.06
N ASN A 152 -20.14 -3.51 0.46
CA ASN A 152 -20.81 -3.85 -0.78
C ASN A 152 -19.76 -3.96 -1.89
N ILE A 153 -19.53 -5.21 -2.34
CA ILE A 153 -18.74 -5.56 -3.53
C ILE A 153 -19.59 -5.36 -4.78
#